data_AF-A0A0U5GME2-F1
#
_entry.id   AF-A0A0U5GME2-F1
#
_cell.length_a   1.000
_cell.length_b   1.000
_cell.length_c   1.000
_cell.angle_alpha   90.00
_cell.angle_beta   90.00
_cell.angle_gamma   90.00
#
_symmetry.space_group_name_H-M   'P 1'
#
loop_
_entity.id
_entity.type
_entity.pdbx_description
1 polymer ?
#
loop_
_entity_poly.entity_id
_entity_poly.type
_entity_poly.pdbx_seq_one_letter_code
_entity_poly.pdbx_strand_id
1 'polypeptide(L)' 'MANQQYLFWVMAGALTLLITFVSVMVGKSQTPRKGVLTFIGLFVVLALLTLYVIY' A
#
# COMPACT_ATOMS: atom_id res chain seq x y z
N MET A 1 -24.68 -8.42 6.62
CA MET A 1 -23.97 -7.25 6.04
C MET A 1 -22.72 -7.03 6.89
N ALA A 2 -21.52 -7.17 6.33
CA ALA A 2 -20.32 -6.81 7.07
C ALA A 2 -20.42 -5.32 7.43
N ASN A 3 -20.12 -4.97 8.69
CA ASN A 3 -20.17 -3.59 9.13
C ASN A 3 -19.21 -2.77 8.25
N GLN A 4 -19.71 -1.77 7.51
CA GLN A 4 -18.90 -0.92 6.62
C GLN A 4 -17.67 -0.35 7.34
N GLN A 5 -17.82 -0.07 8.64
CA GLN A 5 -16.75 0.38 9.49
C GLN A 5 -15.65 -0.68 9.68
N TYR A 6 -16.02 -1.96 9.78
CA TYR A 6 -15.05 -3.06 9.87
C TYR A 6 -14.24 -3.20 8.58
N LEU A 7 -14.90 -3.10 7.41
CA LEU A 7 -14.21 -3.13 6.11
C LEU A 7 -13.23 -1.95 5.98
N PHE A 8 -13.60 -0.76 6.45
CA PHE A 8 -12.71 0.40 6.47
C PHE A 8 -11.47 0.18 7.34
N TRP A 9 -11.63 -0.38 8.53
CA TRP A 9 -10.52 -0.68 9.43
C TRP A 9 -9.60 -1.78 8.89
N VAL A 10 -10.15 -2.80 8.24
CA VAL A 10 -9.36 -3.84 7.56
C VAL A 10 -8.57 -3.25 6.40
N MET A 11 -9.19 -2.39 5.58
CA MET A 11 -8.52 -1.74 4.45
C MET A 11 -7.41 -0.79 4.92
N ALA A 12 -7.66 0.01 5.95
CA ALA A 12 -6.67 0.88 6.57
C ALA A 12 -5.50 0.09 7.19
N GLY A 13 -5.79 -1.02 7.88
CA GLY A 13 -4.77 -1.89 8.46
C GLY A 13 -3.89 -2.56 7.40
N ALA A 14 -4.50 -3.06 6.33
CA ALA A 14 -3.80 -3.66 5.20
C ALA A 14 -2.90 -2.64 4.49
N LEU A 15 -3.41 -1.43 4.22
CA LEU A 15 -2.64 -0.33 3.64
C LEU A 15 -1.42 0.03 4.49
N THR A 16 -1.61 0.12 5.81
CA THR A 16 -0.54 0.47 6.74
C THR A 16 0.56 -0.58 6.73
N LEU A 17 0.20 -1.87 6.82
CA LEU A 17 1.16 -2.98 6.76
C LEU A 17 1.93 -3.00 5.44
N LEU A 18 1.24 -2.73 4.33
CA LEU A 18 1.83 -2.72 3.00
C LEU A 18 2.81 -1.54 2.86
N ILE A 19 2.44 -0.34 3.32
CA ILE A 19 3.34 0.83 3.34
C ILE A 19 4.58 0.56 4.20
N THR A 20 4.41 -0.02 5.39
CA THR A 20 5.53 -0.36 6.28
C THR A 20 6.45 -1.39 5.61
N PHE A 21 5.89 -2.44 5.02
CA PHE A 21 6.66 -3.48 4.36
C PHE A 21 7.46 -2.93 3.17
N VAL A 22 6.83 -2.09 2.34
CA VAL A 22 7.51 -1.49 1.18
C VAL A 22 8.58 -0.51 1.66
N SER A 23 8.30 0.31 2.68
CA SER A 23 9.29 1.24 3.26
C SER A 23 10.52 0.50 3.81
N VAL A 24 10.31 -0.64 4.47
CA VAL A 24 11.39 -1.51 4.97
C VAL A 24 12.19 -2.10 3.80
N MET A 25 11.52 -2.58 2.75
CA MET A 25 12.17 -3.12 1.56
C MET A 25 12.96 -2.05 0.78
N VAL A 26 12.44 -0.82 0.69
CA VAL A 26 13.14 0.34 0.11
C VAL A 26 14.37 0.70 0.93
N GLY A 27 14.23 0.81 2.24
CA GLY A 27 15.33 1.10 3.16
C GLY A 27 16.44 0.04 3.10
N LYS A 28 16.09 -1.21 2.78
CA LYS A 28 17.04 -2.32 2.62
C LYS A 28 17.66 -2.42 1.22
N SER A 29 17.20 -1.63 0.24
CA SER A 29 17.71 -1.71 -1.13
C SER A 29 19.08 -1.03 -1.23
N GLN A 30 20.10 -1.75 -1.71
CA GLN A 30 21.49 -1.26 -1.84
C GLN A 30 21.66 -0.04 -2.76
N THR A 31 20.63 0.29 -3.55
CA THR A 31 20.62 1.48 -4.41
C THR A 31 19.31 2.24 -4.21
N PRO A 32 19.32 3.44 -3.60
CA PRO A 32 18.11 4.18 -3.21
C PRO A 32 17.17 4.46 -4.39
N ARG A 33 17.70 4.59 -5.62
CA ARG A 33 16.91 4.80 -6.83
C ARG A 33 15.98 3.63 -7.16
N LYS A 34 16.40 2.38 -6.91
CA LYS A 34 15.58 1.20 -7.19
C LYS A 34 14.44 1.06 -6.18
N GLY A 35 14.71 1.31 -4.91
CA GLY A 35 13.69 1.31 -3.86
C GLY A 35 12.60 2.36 -4.09
N VAL A 36 12.98 3.59 -4.49
CA VAL A 36 12.00 4.65 -4.79
C VAL A 36 11.12 4.29 -5.99
N LEU A 37 11.69 3.67 -7.03
CA LEU A 37 10.92 3.20 -8.20
C LEU A 37 9.91 2.10 -7.85
N THR A 38 10.29 1.12 -7.03
CA THR A 38 9.34 0.09 -6.56
C THR A 38 8.28 0.67 -5.63
N PHE A 39 8.62 1.66 -4.80
CA PHE A 39 7.64 2.35 -3.94
C PHE A 39 6.58 3.07 -4.77
N ILE A 40 7.01 3.85 -5.77
CA ILE A 40 6.10 4.59 -6.65
C ILE A 40 5.20 3.62 -7.42
N GLY A 41 5.74 2.52 -7.95
CA GLY A 41 4.94 1.50 -8.64
C GLY A 41 3.88 0.86 -7.75
N LEU A 42 4.26 0.47 -6.53
CA LEU A 42 3.31 -0.09 -5.55
C LEU A 42 2.26 0.91 -5.08
N PHE A 43 2.65 2.18 -4.91
CA PHE A 43 1.74 3.25 -4.54
C PHE A 43 0.67 3.48 -5.62
N VAL A 44 1.05 3.48 -6.90
CA VAL A 44 0.12 3.63 -8.03
C VAL A 44 -0.84 2.43 -8.12
N VAL A 45 -0.34 1.21 -7.95
CA VAL A 45 -1.19 0.01 -7.95
C VAL A 45 -2.21 0.06 -6.81
N LEU A 46 -1.80 0.47 -5.61
CA LEU A 46 -2.69 0.64 -4.46
C LEU A 46 -3.73 1.74 -4.67
N ALA A 47 -3.34 2.87 -5.25
CA ALA A 47 -4.26 3.97 -5.57
C ALA A 47 -5.33 3.52 -6.56
N LEU A 48 -4.94 2.76 -7.60
CA LEU A 48 -5.86 2.18 -8.58
C LEU A 48 -6.79 1.14 -7.97
N LEU A 49 -6.27 0.26 -7.10
CA LEU A 49 -7.08 -0.74 -6.40
C LEU A 49 -8.09 -0.11 -5.46
N THR A 50 -7.69 0.96 -4.76
CA THR A 50 -8.58 1.73 -3.89
C THR A 50 -9.68 2.42 -4.68
N LEU A 51 -9.34 3.02 -5.82
CA LEU A 51 -10.34 3.59 -6.74
C LEU A 51 -11.31 2.54 -7.25
N TYR A 52 -10.83 1.34 -7.63
CA TYR A 52 -11.67 0.25 -8.12
C TYR A 52 -12.59 -0.35 -7.06
N VAL A 53 -12.18 -0.36 -5.79
CA VAL A 53 -13.02 -0.86 -4.68
C VAL A 53 -14.07 0.18 -4.26
N ILE A 54 -13.80 1.47 -4.48
CA ILE A 54 -14.69 2.57 -4.12
C ILE A 54 -15.75 2.85 -5.20
N TYR A 55 -15.44 2.58 -6.46
CA TYR A 55 -16.36 2.72 -7.61
C TYR A 55 -17.14 1.44 -7.89
#